data_AF-A0A2C2VPF2-F1
#
_entry.id   AF-A0A2C2VPF2-F1
#
_cell.length_a   1.000
_cell.length_b   1.000
_cell.length_c   1.000
_cell.angle_alpha   90.00
_cell.angle_beta   90.00
_cell.angle_gamma   90.00
#
_symmetry.space_group_name_H-M   'P 1'
#
loop_
_entity.id
_entity.type
_entity.pdbx_description
1 polymer ?
#
loop_
_entity_poly.entity_id
_entity_poly.type
_entity_poly.pdbx_seq_one_letter_code
_entity_poly.pdbx_strand_id
1 'polypeptide(L)'
;MIGDRVKKFRLEKKMSLSELAAQAGVAKSYLSNLENNKQENPSIKFLEKIAVVLNIPVDHLIHEEVNKAELDIDWMNLVKDAMNSGVSKEQFRDFLEFNKWRINQNDDK
;
A
#
# COMPACT_ATOMS: atom_id res chain seq x y z
N MET A 1 -4.33 -5.24 7.05
CA MET A 1 -4.10 -6.55 6.38
C MET A 1 -4.77 -6.57 4.99
N ILE A 2 -4.49 -7.56 4.14
CA ILE A 2 -5.08 -7.68 2.79
C ILE A 2 -6.62 -7.69 2.84
N GLY A 3 -7.20 -8.41 3.80
CA GLY A 3 -8.66 -8.48 4.01
C GLY A 3 -9.31 -7.13 4.26
N ASP A 4 -8.69 -6.31 5.11
CA ASP A 4 -9.16 -4.95 5.40
C ASP A 4 -9.14 -4.08 4.14
N ARG A 5 -8.11 -4.22 3.28
CA ARG A 5 -7.99 -3.47 2.03
C ARG A 5 -9.06 -3.86 1.02
N VAL A 6 -9.31 -5.17 0.85
CA VAL A 6 -10.41 -5.65 0.01
C VAL A 6 -11.75 -5.09 0.50
N LYS A 7 -11.98 -5.13 1.82
CA LYS A 7 -13.20 -4.56 2.42
C LYS A 7 -13.32 -3.05 2.20
N LYS A 8 -12.23 -2.29 2.37
CA LYS A 8 -12.17 -0.84 2.11
C LYS A 8 -12.63 -0.54 0.68
N PHE A 9 -11.95 -1.09 -0.33
CA PHE A 9 -12.26 -0.82 -1.74
C PHE A 9 -13.66 -1.31 -2.14
N ARG A 10 -14.11 -2.46 -1.60
CA ARG A 10 -15.49 -2.95 -1.83
C ARG A 10 -16.53 -1.94 -1.36
N LEU A 11 -16.34 -1.38 -0.17
CA LEU A 11 -17.26 -0.39 0.42
C LEU A 11 -17.20 0.96 -0.31
N GLU A 12 -16.01 1.40 -0.75
CA GLU A 12 -15.87 2.61 -1.58
C GLU A 12 -16.63 2.50 -2.90
N LYS A 13 -16.66 1.30 -3.50
CA LYS A 13 -17.47 0.97 -4.68
C LYS A 13 -18.95 0.71 -4.37
N LYS A 14 -19.37 0.82 -3.11
CA LYS A 14 -20.74 0.56 -2.63
C LYS A 14 -21.25 -0.84 -2.98
N MET A 15 -20.36 -1.83 -3.04
CA MET A 15 -20.72 -3.21 -3.36
C MET A 15 -20.98 -4.01 -2.08
N SER A 16 -22.02 -4.84 -2.09
CA SER A 16 -22.20 -5.90 -1.10
C SER A 16 -21.19 -7.02 -1.30
N LEU A 17 -21.01 -7.84 -0.26
CA LEU A 17 -20.11 -9.01 -0.32
C LEU A 17 -20.60 -10.04 -1.34
N SER A 18 -21.92 -10.20 -1.51
CA SER A 18 -22.50 -11.08 -2.54
C SER A 18 -22.20 -10.59 -3.95
N GLU A 19 -22.30 -9.28 -4.20
CA GLU A 19 -22.07 -8.69 -5.52
C GLU A 19 -20.61 -8.81 -5.94
N LEU A 20 -19.66 -8.49 -5.05
CA LEU A 20 -18.23 -8.64 -5.36
C LEU A 20 -17.88 -10.12 -5.63
N ALA A 21 -18.39 -11.05 -4.81
CA ALA A 21 -18.14 -12.47 -4.99
C ALA A 21 -18.68 -12.99 -6.34
N ALA A 22 -19.90 -12.59 -6.68
CA ALA A 22 -20.54 -12.98 -7.94
C ALA A 22 -19.79 -12.43 -9.16
N GLN A 23 -19.46 -11.13 -9.17
CA GLN A 23 -18.76 -10.49 -10.27
C GLN A 23 -17.32 -11.00 -10.44
N ALA A 24 -16.62 -11.31 -9.33
CA ALA A 24 -15.26 -11.85 -9.37
C ALA A 24 -15.22 -13.35 -9.68
N GLY A 25 -16.37 -14.04 -9.70
CA GLY A 25 -16.43 -15.48 -9.88
C GLY A 25 -15.67 -16.23 -8.79
N VAL A 26 -15.92 -15.85 -7.52
CA VAL A 26 -15.32 -16.46 -6.33
C VAL A 26 -16.38 -16.82 -5.30
N ALA A 27 -16.06 -17.75 -4.40
CA ALA A 27 -16.98 -18.14 -3.34
C ALA A 27 -17.17 -17.00 -2.32
N LYS A 28 -18.43 -16.66 -2.04
CA LYS A 28 -18.81 -15.65 -1.03
C LYS A 28 -18.22 -15.94 0.35
N SER A 29 -18.19 -17.21 0.75
CA SER A 29 -17.61 -17.65 2.02
C SER A 29 -16.11 -17.38 2.10
N TYR A 30 -15.39 -17.58 0.99
CA TYR A 30 -13.95 -17.33 0.92
C TYR A 30 -13.62 -15.84 0.98
N LEU A 31 -14.37 -15.01 0.24
CA LEU A 31 -14.27 -13.55 0.32
C LEU A 31 -14.60 -13.05 1.75
N SER A 32 -15.61 -13.62 2.39
CA SER A 32 -15.95 -13.30 3.79
C SER A 32 -14.82 -13.67 4.75
N ASN A 33 -14.22 -14.85 4.61
CA ASN A 33 -13.09 -15.26 5.44
C ASN A 33 -11.88 -14.34 5.25
N LEU A 34 -11.62 -13.91 4.01
CA LEU A 34 -10.60 -12.92 3.72
C LEU A 34 -10.88 -11.58 4.42
N GLU A 35 -12.06 -10.97 4.21
CA GLU A 35 -12.38 -9.66 4.79
C GLU A 35 -12.49 -9.66 6.32
N ASN A 36 -12.61 -10.83 6.94
CA ASN A 36 -12.58 -11.01 8.40
C ASN A 36 -11.21 -11.49 8.89
N ASN A 37 -10.16 -11.43 8.05
CA ASN A 37 -8.78 -11.83 8.35
C ASN A 37 -8.64 -13.28 8.87
N LYS A 38 -9.59 -14.16 8.52
CA LYS A 38 -9.52 -15.61 8.79
C LYS A 38 -8.73 -16.38 7.73
N GLN A 39 -8.49 -15.75 6.58
CA GLN A 39 -7.63 -16.27 5.53
C GLN A 39 -6.43 -15.34 5.38
N GLU A 40 -5.27 -15.78 5.87
CA GLU A 40 -4.05 -14.97 5.94
C GLU A 40 -3.24 -14.98 4.65
N ASN A 41 -3.32 -16.07 3.86
CA ASN A 41 -2.50 -16.25 2.66
C ASN A 41 -3.35 -16.56 1.40
N PRO A 42 -4.10 -15.57 0.88
CA PRO A 42 -4.86 -15.75 -0.35
C PRO A 42 -3.94 -15.89 -1.57
N SER A 43 -4.30 -16.75 -2.53
CA SER A 43 -3.55 -16.85 -3.79
C SER A 43 -3.62 -15.56 -4.61
N ILE A 44 -2.54 -15.26 -5.35
CA ILE A 44 -2.48 -14.09 -6.23
C ILE A 44 -3.62 -14.06 -7.26
N LYS A 45 -3.93 -15.22 -7.86
CA LYS A 45 -5.01 -15.38 -8.84
C LYS A 45 -6.38 -15.01 -8.28
N PHE A 46 -6.60 -15.30 -6.99
CA PHE A 46 -7.82 -14.88 -6.31
C PHE A 46 -7.86 -13.35 -6.12
N LEU A 47 -6.74 -12.74 -5.73
CA LEU A 47 -6.64 -11.29 -5.56
C LEU A 47 -6.80 -10.54 -6.90
N GLU A 48 -6.25 -11.07 -8.00
CA GLU A 48 -6.40 -10.50 -9.34
C GLU A 48 -7.87 -10.42 -9.76
N LYS A 49 -8.64 -11.51 -9.54
CA LYS A 49 -10.09 -11.52 -9.83
C LYS A 49 -10.84 -10.44 -9.08
N ILE A 50 -10.49 -10.23 -7.81
CA ILE A 50 -11.10 -9.19 -6.97
C ILE A 50 -10.68 -7.79 -7.47
N ALA A 51 -9.38 -7.59 -7.73
CA ALA A 51 -8.83 -6.32 -8.18
C ALA A 51 -9.43 -5.85 -9.51
N VAL A 52 -9.65 -6.78 -10.46
CA VAL A 52 -10.32 -6.50 -11.74
C VAL A 52 -11.73 -5.93 -11.52
N VAL A 53 -12.53 -6.53 -10.63
CA VAL A 53 -13.89 -6.06 -10.34
C VAL A 53 -13.88 -4.73 -9.59
N LEU A 54 -12.93 -4.54 -8.68
CA LEU A 54 -12.75 -3.29 -7.95
C LEU A 54 -12.11 -2.18 -8.82
N ASN A 55 -11.68 -2.49 -10.04
CA ASN A 55 -11.01 -1.59 -10.97
C ASN A 55 -9.80 -0.89 -10.33
N ILE A 56 -8.92 -1.68 -9.71
CA ILE A 56 -7.65 -1.22 -9.11
C ILE A 56 -6.51 -2.18 -9.50
N PRO A 57 -5.25 -1.73 -9.49
CA PRO A 57 -4.11 -2.63 -9.59
C PRO A 57 -4.09 -3.60 -8.41
N VAL A 58 -3.71 -4.86 -8.64
CA VAL A 58 -3.63 -5.89 -7.59
C VAL A 58 -2.64 -5.49 -6.49
N ASP A 59 -1.61 -4.71 -6.82
CA ASP A 59 -0.65 -4.14 -5.89
C ASP A 59 -1.28 -3.34 -4.75
N HIS A 60 -2.42 -2.68 -4.99
CA HIS A 60 -3.13 -1.93 -3.95
C HIS A 60 -3.79 -2.84 -2.89
N LEU A 61 -4.02 -4.11 -3.23
CA LEU A 61 -4.49 -5.11 -2.28
C LEU A 61 -3.34 -5.74 -1.50
N ILE A 62 -2.14 -5.84 -2.09
CA ILE A 62 -0.99 -6.58 -1.56
C ILE A 62 -0.09 -5.69 -0.70
N HIS A 63 0.23 -4.51 -1.22
CA HIS A 63 1.04 -3.53 -0.51
C HIS A 63 0.10 -2.71 0.38
N GLU A 64 0.53 -2.48 1.62
CA GLU A 64 -0.02 -1.34 2.34
C GLU A 64 0.27 -0.13 1.46
N GLU A 65 -0.72 0.77 1.29
CA GLU A 65 -0.40 2.12 0.84
C GLU A 65 0.66 2.62 1.82
N VAL A 66 1.94 2.50 1.44
CA VAL A 66 2.93 3.46 1.86
C VAL A 66 2.26 4.73 1.38
N ASN A 67 1.70 5.49 2.32
CA ASN A 67 1.21 6.82 2.05
C ASN A 67 2.27 7.41 1.13
N LYS A 68 1.94 7.53 -0.16
CA LYS A 68 2.58 8.51 -1.00
C LYS A 68 2.07 9.78 -0.35
N ALA A 69 2.73 10.18 0.74
CA ALA A 69 2.78 11.57 1.09
C ALA A 69 3.19 12.19 -0.24
N GLU A 70 2.22 12.82 -0.89
CA GLU A 70 2.52 13.57 -2.10
C GLU A 70 3.67 14.47 -1.70
N LEU A 71 4.77 14.40 -2.44
CA LEU A 71 5.87 15.32 -2.25
C LEU A 71 5.26 16.71 -2.39
N ASP A 72 5.12 17.42 -1.28
CA ASP A 72 4.67 18.79 -1.34
C ASP A 72 5.71 19.62 -2.10
N ILE A 73 5.29 20.82 -2.48
CA ILE A 73 6.09 21.70 -3.32
C ILE A 73 7.44 22.00 -2.65
N ASP A 74 7.47 22.10 -1.32
CA ASP A 74 8.67 22.42 -0.56
C ASP A 74 9.65 21.25 -0.58
N TRP A 75 9.17 20.02 -0.34
CA TRP A 75 9.98 18.81 -0.48
C TRP A 75 10.53 18.64 -1.89
N MET A 76 9.73 18.95 -2.92
CA MET A 76 10.19 18.84 -4.30
C MET A 76 11.29 19.85 -4.62
N ASN A 77 11.20 21.07 -4.08
CA ASN A 77 12.24 22.09 -4.26
C ASN A 77 13.54 21.70 -3.54
N LEU A 78 13.47 21.18 -2.31
CA LEU A 78 14.64 20.69 -1.58
C LEU A 78 15.37 19.57 -2.32
N VAL A 79 14.65 18.62 -2.92
CA VAL A 79 15.25 17.53 -3.70
C VAL A 79 15.93 18.07 -4.96
N LYS A 80 15.35 19.07 -5.64
CA LYS A 80 15.97 19.72 -6.80
C LYS A 80 17.25 20.46 -6.41
N ASP A 81 17.25 21.17 -5.30
CA ASP A 81 18.44 21.87 -4.79
C ASP A 81 19.55 20.87 -4.44
N ALA A 82 19.20 19.75 -3.79
CA ALA A 82 20.13 18.68 -3.51
C ALA A 82 20.76 18.11 -4.80
N MET A 83 19.95 17.88 -5.84
CA MET A 83 20.45 17.45 -7.16
C MET A 83 21.42 18.45 -7.79
N ASN A 84 21.18 19.76 -7.63
CA ASN A 84 22.01 20.83 -8.19
C ASN A 84 23.25 21.15 -7.33
N SER A 85 23.31 20.67 -6.08
CA SER A 85 24.42 20.92 -5.15
C SER A 85 25.70 20.12 -5.46
N GLY A 86 25.64 19.17 -6.40
CA GLY A 86 26.75 18.27 -6.73
C GLY A 86 26.86 17.04 -5.82
N VAL A 87 25.93 16.86 -4.87
CA VAL A 87 25.83 15.65 -4.04
C VAL A 87 25.40 14.46 -4.89
N SER A 88 26.12 13.33 -4.77
CA SER A 88 25.77 12.10 -5.45
C SER A 88 24.56 11.42 -4.78
N LYS A 89 23.85 10.56 -5.52
CA LYS A 89 22.74 9.76 -4.96
C LYS A 89 23.19 8.86 -3.80
N GLU A 90 24.45 8.42 -3.80
CA GLU A 90 25.02 7.58 -2.75
C GLU A 90 25.24 8.40 -1.48
N GLN A 91 25.91 9.55 -1.58
CA GLN A 91 26.11 10.48 -0.46
C GLN A 91 24.78 10.94 0.15
N PHE A 92 23.78 11.22 -0.68
CA PHE A 92 22.45 11.58 -0.21
C PHE A 92 21.76 10.42 0.53
N ARG A 93 21.90 9.18 0.03
CA ARG A 93 21.38 7.99 0.70
C ARG A 93 22.05 7.78 2.07
N ASP A 94 23.37 7.91 2.14
CA ASP A 94 24.13 7.74 3.38
C ASP A 94 23.72 8.78 4.43
N PHE A 95 23.50 10.03 4.02
CA PHE A 95 22.98 11.08 4.89
C PHE A 95 21.59 10.74 5.46
N LEU A 96 20.68 10.20 4.64
CA LEU A 96 19.36 9.79 5.08
C LEU A 96 19.44 8.62 6.09
N GLU A 97 20.27 7.62 5.80
CA GLU A 97 20.47 6.48 6.71
C GLU A 97 21.08 6.91 8.05
N PHE A 98 22.08 7.79 8.03
CA PHE A 98 22.64 8.38 9.24
C PHE A 98 21.59 9.12 10.09
N ASN A 99 20.73 9.92 9.45
CA ASN A 99 19.67 10.63 10.17
C ASN A 99 18.61 9.69 10.76
N LYS A 100 18.18 8.67 10.02
CA LYS A 100 17.25 7.65 10.53
C LYS A 100 17.84 6.95 11.76
N TRP A 101 19.10 6.52 11.67
CA TRP A 101 19.81 5.90 12.78
C TRP A 101 19.87 6.82 14.01
N ARG A 102 20.21 8.10 13.82
CA ARG A 102 20.29 9.11 14.89
C ARG A 102 18.95 9.33 15.59
N ILE A 103 17.85 9.39 14.83
CA ILE A 103 16.50 9.56 15.38
C ILE A 103 16.15 8.36 16.25
N ASN A 104 16.38 7.14 15.75
CA ASN A 104 16.09 5.91 16.47
C ASN A 104 16.92 5.77 17.77
N GLN A 105 18.11 6.37 17.87
CA GLN A 105 18.89 6.38 19.11
C GLN A 105 18.40 7.37 20.18
N ASN A 106 17.62 8.38 19.77
CA ASN A 106 17.09 9.39 20.69
C ASN A 106 15.73 9.01 21.29
N ASP A 107 15.04 8.02 20.72
CA ASP A 107 13.76 7.50 21.22
C ASP A 107 13.93 6.45 22.35
N ASP A 108 15.16 6.00 22.61
CA ASP A 108 15.53 5.04 23.68
C ASP A 108 16.01 5.73 24.98
N LYS A 109 15.73 7.03 25.19
CA LYS A 109 16.08 7.79 26.41
C LYS A 109 14.88 8.39 27.12
#